data_AF-A0AAD9Z7K4-F1
#
_entry.id   AF-A0AAD9Z7K4-F1
#
_cell.length_a   1.000
_cell.length_b   1.000
_cell.length_c   1.000
_cell.angle_alpha   90.00
_cell.angle_beta   90.00
_cell.angle_gamma   90.00
#
_symmetry.space_group_name_H-M   'P 1'
#
loop_
_entity.id
_entity.type
_entity.pdbx_description
1 polymer ?
#
loop_
_entity_poly.entity_id
_entity_poly.type
_entity_poly.pdbx_seq_one_letter_code
_entity_poly.pdbx_strand_id
1 'polypeptide(L)'
;MNIQPYYVYQGDMVRGVEDLRTPLREILDLECQIRGTIAGFMTPQFVVDLPGGGGKRLAASFQSYDEKTGISKFAAPGVKGTEQIFEYYDPLKSLGTESAISAHESYPK
;
A
#
# COMPACT_ATOMS: atom_id res chain seq x y z
N MET A 1 -17.40 24.55 -6.18
CA MET A 1 -16.34 24.04 -5.30
C MET A 1 -15.17 23.63 -6.21
N ASN A 2 -13.99 24.23 -6.05
CA ASN A 2 -12.83 24.04 -6.93
C ASN A 2 -11.77 23.18 -6.22
N ILE A 3 -12.05 21.88 -6.09
CA ILE A 3 -11.18 20.92 -5.39
C ILE A 3 -10.77 19.84 -6.37
N GLN A 4 -9.47 19.69 -6.57
CA GLN A 4 -8.91 18.62 -7.39
C GLN A 4 -8.46 17.47 -6.49
N PRO A 5 -9.00 16.25 -6.66
CA PRO A 5 -8.49 15.07 -5.97
C PRO A 5 -7.02 14.86 -6.30
N TYR A 6 -6.20 14.64 -5.28
CA TYR A 6 -4.76 14.48 -5.47
C TYR A 6 -4.31 13.07 -5.10
N TYR A 7 -4.51 12.67 -3.84
CA TYR A 7 -4.13 11.34 -3.38
C TYR A 7 -5.28 10.61 -2.67
N VAL A 8 -5.31 9.30 -2.88
CA VAL A 8 -5.97 8.34 -2.01
C VAL A 8 -4.86 7.51 -1.37
N TYR A 9 -4.80 7.52 -0.04
CA TYR A 9 -3.73 6.85 0.71
C TYR A 9 -4.14 5.44 1.13
N GLN A 10 -3.23 4.50 0.94
CA GLN A 10 -3.20 3.26 1.69
C GLN A 10 -2.89 3.56 3.16
N GLY A 11 -3.54 2.85 4.08
CA GLY A 11 -3.37 3.09 5.52
C GLY A 11 -1.95 2.78 6.01
N ASP A 12 -1.31 3.76 6.67
CA ASP A 12 0.05 3.66 7.17
C ASP A 12 0.25 2.56 8.22
N MET A 13 1.47 2.01 8.28
CA MET A 13 1.89 1.03 9.28
C MET A 13 2.24 1.70 10.62
N VAL A 14 1.26 2.33 11.24
CA VAL A 14 1.39 2.97 12.56
C VAL A 14 0.73 2.10 13.63
N ARG A 15 1.30 2.08 14.84
CA ARG A 15 0.74 1.34 15.97
C ARG A 15 -0.66 1.86 16.33
N GLY A 16 -1.59 0.92 16.59
CA GLY A 16 -2.93 1.22 17.08
C GLY A 16 -3.98 1.57 16.04
N VAL A 17 -3.64 1.54 14.74
CA VAL A 17 -4.60 1.83 13.64
C VAL A 17 -4.85 0.64 12.71
N GLU A 18 -4.41 -0.55 13.09
CA GLU A 18 -4.49 -1.74 12.23
C GLU A 18 -5.92 -2.10 11.81
N ASP A 19 -6.88 -1.93 12.73
CA ASP A 19 -8.29 -2.16 12.46
C ASP A 19 -8.88 -1.24 11.39
N LEU A 20 -8.23 -0.10 11.11
CA LEU A 20 -8.65 0.86 10.09
C LEU A 20 -8.00 0.57 8.73
N ARG A 21 -7.00 -0.30 8.68
CA ARG A 21 -6.25 -0.61 7.45
C ARG A 21 -7.00 -1.64 6.61
N THR A 22 -6.71 -1.59 5.32
CA THR A 22 -7.14 -2.55 4.29
C THR A 22 -5.91 -3.21 3.66
N PRO A 23 -6.03 -4.41 3.09
CA PRO A 23 -4.96 -4.99 2.30
C PRO A 23 -4.70 -4.16 1.02
N LEU A 24 -3.48 -4.25 0.48
CA LEU A 24 -3.08 -3.56 -0.75
C LEU A 24 -4.02 -3.90 -1.92
N ARG A 25 -4.58 -5.11 -1.93
CA ARG A 25 -5.55 -5.53 -2.94
C ARG A 25 -6.74 -4.57 -3.08
N GLU A 26 -7.27 -4.09 -1.96
CA GLU A 26 -8.46 -3.23 -1.95
C GLU A 26 -8.19 -1.89 -2.66
N ILE A 27 -7.04 -1.26 -2.40
CA ILE A 27 -6.72 0.02 -3.05
C ILE A 27 -6.48 -0.15 -4.55
N LEU A 28 -5.91 -1.28 -4.98
CA LEU A 28 -5.72 -1.63 -6.39
C LEU A 28 -7.05 -1.87 -7.10
N ASP A 29 -7.97 -2.58 -6.46
CA ASP A 29 -9.30 -2.85 -7.02
C ASP A 29 -10.14 -1.57 -7.07
N LEU A 30 -10.05 -0.69 -6.07
CA LEU A 30 -10.67 0.64 -6.07
C LEU A 30 -10.15 1.51 -7.22
N GLU A 31 -8.84 1.54 -7.43
CA GLU A 31 -8.23 2.26 -8.55
C GLU A 31 -8.77 1.74 -9.89
N CYS A 32 -8.84 0.41 -10.08
CA CYS A 32 -9.36 -0.20 -11.29
C CYS A 32 -10.82 0.18 -11.55
N GLN A 33 -11.65 0.24 -10.51
CA GLN A 33 -13.06 0.60 -10.64
C GLN A 33 -13.27 2.08 -10.99
N ILE A 34 -12.41 2.98 -10.48
CA ILE A 34 -12.55 4.42 -10.69
C ILE A 34 -11.89 4.88 -11.99
N ARG A 35 -10.76 4.27 -12.37
CA ARG A 35 -9.97 4.69 -13.53
C ARG A 35 -10.78 4.55 -14.83
N GLY A 36 -10.98 5.67 -15.52
CA GLY A 36 -11.79 5.75 -16.74
C GLY A 36 -13.26 6.13 -16.52
N THR A 37 -13.74 6.20 -15.28
CA THR A 37 -15.13 6.62 -14.96
C THR A 37 -15.28 8.14 -14.82
N ILE A 38 -14.17 8.85 -14.57
CA ILE A 38 -14.10 10.31 -14.41
C ILE A 38 -13.00 10.89 -15.28
N ALA A 39 -13.02 12.22 -15.49
CA ALA A 39 -11.99 12.91 -16.26
C ALA A 39 -10.59 12.62 -15.70
N GLY A 40 -9.63 12.26 -16.57
CA GLY A 40 -8.33 11.76 -16.13
C GLY A 40 -7.54 12.71 -15.22
N PHE A 41 -7.66 14.03 -15.42
CA PHE A 41 -7.02 15.03 -14.55
C PHE A 41 -7.70 15.17 -13.17
N MET A 42 -8.91 14.64 -13.02
CA MET A 42 -9.65 14.55 -11.76
C MET A 42 -9.52 13.17 -11.10
N THR A 43 -8.88 12.19 -11.75
CA THR A 43 -8.58 10.90 -11.14
C THR A 43 -7.43 11.06 -10.15
N PRO A 44 -7.64 10.79 -8.85
CA PRO A 44 -6.57 10.86 -7.86
C PRO A 44 -5.53 9.78 -8.10
N GLN A 45 -4.34 9.98 -7.56
CA GLN A 45 -3.32 8.95 -7.51
C GLN A 45 -3.51 8.09 -6.25
N PHE A 46 -3.49 6.77 -6.42
CA PHE A 46 -3.61 5.82 -5.32
C PHE A 46 -2.21 5.47 -4.86
N VAL A 47 -1.89 5.78 -3.60
CA VAL A 47 -0.51 5.76 -3.12
C VAL A 47 -0.33 5.01 -1.81
N VAL A 48 0.85 4.41 -1.67
CA VAL A 48 1.38 3.85 -0.43
C VAL A 48 2.52 4.77 0.03
N ASP A 49 2.48 5.22 1.29
CA ASP A 49 3.65 5.86 1.91
C ASP A 49 4.57 4.76 2.46
N LEU A 50 5.73 4.60 1.82
CA LEU A 50 6.61 3.49 2.15
C LEU A 50 7.28 3.71 3.51
N PRO A 51 7.30 2.69 4.39
CA PRO A 51 8.01 2.78 5.65
C PRO A 51 9.51 3.02 5.43
N GLY A 52 10.19 3.59 6.42
CA GLY A 52 11.65 3.78 6.34
C GLY A 52 12.11 4.84 5.34
N GLY A 53 11.22 5.71 4.86
CA GLY A 53 11.58 6.86 4.02
C GLY A 53 11.64 6.59 2.52
N GLY A 54 11.01 5.51 2.04
CA GLY A 54 10.87 5.23 0.59
C GLY A 54 9.99 6.22 -0.17
N GLY A 55 9.27 7.08 0.56
CA GLY A 55 8.38 8.11 0.02
C GLY A 55 7.06 7.54 -0.53
N LYS A 56 6.32 8.40 -1.22
CA LYS A 56 5.00 8.06 -1.77
C LYS A 56 5.16 7.35 -3.10
N ARG A 57 4.64 6.13 -3.19
CA ARG A 57 4.65 5.32 -4.40
C ARG A 57 3.24 5.04 -4.86
N LEU A 58 3.03 4.97 -6.17
CA LEU A 58 1.76 4.48 -6.71
C LEU A 58 1.56 3.05 -6.22
N ALA A 59 0.36 2.74 -5.72
CA ALA A 59 0.02 1.40 -5.24
C ALA A 59 0.32 0.37 -6.33
N ALA A 60 -0.10 0.64 -7.58
CA ALA A 60 0.15 -0.22 -8.74
C ALA A 60 1.63 -0.37 -9.16
N SER A 61 2.58 0.28 -8.48
CA SER A 61 4.02 0.18 -8.78
C SER A 61 4.79 -0.82 -7.90
N PHE A 62 4.07 -1.71 -7.20
CA PHE A 62 4.69 -2.84 -6.50
C PHE A 62 5.49 -3.71 -7.48
N GLN A 63 6.63 -4.24 -7.03
CA GLN A 63 7.44 -5.22 -7.78
C GLN A 63 6.92 -6.65 -7.57
N SER A 64 6.49 -6.96 -6.36
CA SER A 64 5.83 -8.21 -6.02
C SER A 64 4.80 -8.00 -4.92
N TYR A 65 3.77 -8.83 -4.94
CA TYR A 65 2.74 -8.85 -3.91
C TYR A 65 2.30 -10.30 -3.70
N ASP A 66 2.42 -10.79 -2.47
CA ASP A 66 1.93 -12.10 -2.06
C ASP A 66 0.73 -11.92 -1.13
N GLU A 67 -0.48 -12.12 -1.68
CA GLU A 67 -1.74 -12.00 -0.94
C GLU A 67 -1.87 -13.00 0.21
N LYS A 68 -1.13 -14.12 0.19
CA LYS A 68 -1.19 -15.11 1.29
C LYS A 68 -0.44 -14.64 2.51
N THR A 69 0.72 -14.01 2.32
CA THR A 69 1.54 -13.47 3.41
C THR A 69 1.21 -12.01 3.71
N GLY A 70 0.52 -11.33 2.80
CA GLY A 70 0.19 -9.91 2.90
C GLY A 70 1.37 -8.99 2.60
N ILE A 71 2.48 -9.51 2.06
CA ILE A 71 3.72 -8.74 1.88
C ILE A 71 3.79 -8.23 0.45
N SER A 72 3.91 -6.91 0.32
CA SER A 72 4.15 -6.22 -0.94
C SER A 72 5.50 -5.53 -0.93
N LYS A 73 6.21 -5.59 -2.05
CA LYS A 73 7.58 -5.07 -2.20
C LYS A 73 7.62 -3.95 -3.21
N PHE A 74 8.27 -2.84 -2.86
CA PHE A 74 8.39 -1.65 -3.69
C PHE A 74 9.85 -1.23 -3.83
N ALA A 75 10.20 -0.75 -5.02
CA ALA A 75 11.45 -0.01 -5.22
C ALA A 75 11.18 1.50 -5.21
N ALA A 76 12.13 2.24 -4.64
CA ALA A 76 12.14 3.69 -4.65
C ALA A 76 13.46 4.21 -5.26
N PRO A 77 13.57 4.27 -6.60
CA PRO A 77 14.82 4.61 -7.29
C PRO A 77 15.28 6.07 -7.04
N GLY A 78 14.37 6.94 -6.57
CA GLY A 78 14.69 8.32 -6.20
C GLY A 78 15.40 8.45 -4.85
N VAL A 79 15.43 7.39 -4.04
CA VAL A 79 16.17 7.36 -2.77
C VAL A 79 17.64 7.09 -3.11
N LYS A 80 18.51 8.10 -2.90
CA LYS A 80 19.91 8.05 -3.30
C LYS A 80 20.65 6.89 -2.62
N GLY A 81 21.39 6.13 -3.43
CA GLY A 81 22.37 5.14 -2.94
C GLY A 81 21.78 3.81 -2.49
N THR A 82 20.53 3.50 -2.85
CA THR A 82 19.87 2.29 -2.37
C THR A 82 19.18 1.51 -3.50
N GLU A 83 19.56 0.25 -3.70
CA GLU A 83 18.70 -0.79 -4.31
C GLU A 83 17.69 -1.34 -3.28
N GLN A 84 17.35 -0.52 -2.29
CA GLN A 84 16.55 -0.95 -1.15
C GLN A 84 15.12 -1.27 -1.60
N ILE A 85 14.69 -2.46 -1.21
CA ILE A 85 13.33 -2.89 -1.33
C ILE A 85 12.60 -2.52 -0.04
N PHE A 86 11.48 -1.84 -0.20
CA PHE A 86 10.60 -1.45 0.88
C PHE A 86 9.42 -2.41 0.93
N GLU A 87 9.08 -2.85 2.13
CA GLU A 87 7.99 -3.81 2.33
C GLU A 87 6.80 -3.12 2.99
N TYR A 88 5.61 -3.37 2.47
CA TYR A 88 4.35 -3.00 3.11
C TYR A 88 3.57 -4.27 3.43
N TYR A 89 3.02 -4.32 4.63
CA TYR A 89 2.38 -5.50 5.22
C TYR A 89 0.88 -5.26 5.35
N ASP A 90 0.05 -6.12 4.77
CA ASP A 90 -1.40 -6.07 4.93
C ASP A 90 -1.81 -6.33 6.39
N PRO A 91 -2.94 -5.76 6.86
CA PRO A 91 -3.38 -5.95 8.24
C PRO A 91 -3.67 -7.42 8.54
N LEU A 92 -3.29 -7.90 9.71
CA LEU A 92 -3.35 -9.33 10.08
C LEU A 92 -4.76 -9.91 9.93
N LYS A 93 -5.81 -9.11 10.20
CA LYS A 93 -7.22 -9.51 10.04
C LYS A 93 -7.62 -9.86 8.60
N SER A 94 -6.85 -9.40 7.60
CA SER A 94 -7.10 -9.72 6.19
C SER A 94 -6.42 -11.02 5.75
N LEU A 95 -5.56 -11.60 6.59
CA LEU A 95 -4.85 -12.83 6.32
C LEU A 95 -5.60 -14.05 6.86
N GLY A 96 -5.40 -15.20 6.24
CA GLY A 96 -5.88 -16.48 6.80
C GLY A 96 -5.20 -16.79 8.14
N THR A 97 -5.85 -17.57 9.01
CA THR A 97 -5.39 -17.81 10.40
C THR A 97 -3.92 -18.26 10.51
N GLU A 98 -3.47 -19.20 9.66
CA GLU A 98 -2.08 -19.69 9.66
C GLU A 98 -1.08 -18.62 9.16
N SER A 99 -1.47 -17.88 8.11
CA SER A 99 -0.70 -16.75 7.60
C SER A 99 -0.58 -15.61 8.61
N ALA A 100 -1.64 -15.33 9.37
CA ALA A 100 -1.63 -14.28 10.39
C ALA A 100 -0.66 -14.62 11.53
N ILE A 101 -0.59 -15.88 11.94
CA ILE A 101 0.34 -16.35 12.98
C ILE A 101 1.80 -16.20 12.51
N SER A 102 2.11 -16.64 11.30
CA SER A 102 3.47 -16.50 10.73
C SER A 102 3.85 -15.05 10.44
N ALA A 103 2.90 -14.24 9.96
CA ALA A 103 3.09 -12.82 9.72
C ALA A 103 3.34 -12.05 11.02
N HIS A 104 2.67 -12.38 12.13
CA HIS A 104 2.87 -11.73 13.43
C HIS A 104 4.33 -11.86 13.94
N GLU A 105 5.06 -12.92 13.58
CA GLU A 105 6.48 -13.07 13.93
C GLU A 105 7.39 -12.16 13.09
N SER A 106 7.02 -11.91 11.83
CA SER A 106 7.78 -11.08 10.88
C SER A 106 7.35 -9.61 10.86
N TYR A 107 6.21 -9.29 11.47
CA TYR A 107 5.60 -7.98 11.43
C TYR A 107 6.48 -6.95 12.17
N PRO A 108 6.75 -5.78 11.57
CA PRO A 108 7.53 -4.74 12.22
C PRO A 108 6.81 -4.26 13.49
N LYS A 109 7.47 -4.37 14.65
CA LYS A 109 6.92 -3.96 15.95
C LYS A 109 6.92 -2.46 16.14
#